data_AF-A0A919T3N4-F1
#
_entry.id   AF-A0A919T3N4-F1
#
_cell.length_a   1.000
_cell.length_b   1.000
_cell.length_c   1.000
_cell.angle_alpha   90.00
_cell.angle_beta   90.00
_cell.angle_gamma   90.00
#
_symmetry.space_group_name_H-M   'P 1'
#
loop_
_entity.id
_entity.type
_entity.pdbx_description
1 polymer ?
#
loop_
_entity_poly.entity_id
_entity_poly.type
_entity_poly.pdbx_seq_one_letter_code
_entity_poly.pdbx_strand_id
1 'polypeptide(L)'
;MLIVGEVQTGLLRGGGPVPADVASTLVDLVAGEPVRVSTRPRSHVRSPDKPVGVDCPLGLPGSARRLRGIGTAWQRASIVDGHVVQGSAYATVVRADGSTRRPWSHYLSRPGVIEAVGRTRWNELADAFAATQRDPEALDLGGIARRAADRVQRNSHAAGRPTLRAARTGLRWVVSIEPSDPDPARVRFAVHDDLRVLSFAATEADPARLAAVAEDVALHDWLITVLLEVTHKAAIGVLPRDEVLARLLPAIDYLLHLWLPRAFDGELAGALWAALESGVGLSRQWNILVNRVRDQVAVAAAMQR
;
A
#
# COMPACT_ATOMS: atom_id res chain seq x y z
N MET A 1 -17.83 5.18 -12.69
CA MET A 1 -16.64 5.98 -12.30
C MET A 1 -15.56 5.04 -11.80
N LEU A 2 -14.34 5.51 -11.57
CA LEU A 2 -13.27 4.68 -11.00
C LEU A 2 -12.71 5.33 -9.74
N ILE A 3 -12.29 4.51 -8.79
CA ILE A 3 -11.42 4.95 -7.69
C ILE A 3 -10.10 4.22 -7.86
N VAL A 4 -9.01 4.97 -7.87
CA VAL A 4 -7.68 4.44 -8.14
C VAL A 4 -6.71 4.91 -7.07
N GLY A 5 -5.71 4.09 -6.79
CA GLY A 5 -4.66 4.48 -5.88
C GLY A 5 -3.41 3.61 -5.97
N GLU A 6 -2.38 4.06 -5.29
CA GLU A 6 -1.15 3.30 -5.07
C GLU A 6 -0.70 3.44 -3.62
N VAL A 7 -0.16 2.36 -3.07
CA VAL A 7 0.45 2.30 -1.75
C VAL A 7 1.90 1.85 -1.93
N GLN A 8 2.82 2.53 -1.26
CA GLN A 8 4.24 2.18 -1.22
C GLN A 8 4.57 1.74 0.19
N THR A 9 4.95 0.48 0.37
CA THR A 9 5.22 -0.11 1.68
C THR A 9 6.69 -0.45 1.82
N GLY A 10 7.27 -0.21 3.00
CA GLY A 10 8.58 -0.76 3.35
C GLY A 10 9.02 -0.42 4.77
N LEU A 11 10.23 -0.87 5.14
CA LEU A 11 10.80 -0.57 6.45
C LEU A 11 11.12 0.92 6.60
N LEU A 12 10.79 1.46 7.76
CA LEU A 12 11.34 2.72 8.24
C LEU A 12 12.85 2.53 8.46
N ARG A 13 13.66 3.46 7.96
CA ARG A 13 15.11 3.42 8.12
C ARG A 13 15.46 3.71 9.58
N GLY A 14 16.27 2.85 10.20
CA GLY A 14 16.67 2.99 11.60
C GLY A 14 17.19 1.67 12.17
N GLY A 15 17.72 1.73 13.40
CA GLY A 15 18.17 0.54 14.13
C GLY A 15 17.05 -0.26 14.82
N GLY A 16 15.86 0.33 14.99
CA GLY A 16 14.74 -0.29 15.70
C GLY A 16 13.44 0.51 15.58
N PRO A 17 12.35 0.09 16.25
CA PRO A 17 11.06 0.76 16.21
C PRO A 17 11.15 2.19 16.73
N VAL A 18 10.42 3.10 16.07
CA VAL A 18 10.21 4.45 16.61
C VAL A 18 9.00 4.49 17.56
N PRO A 19 9.11 5.16 18.71
CA PRO A 19 7.98 5.45 19.59
C PRO A 19 6.88 6.29 18.89
N ALA A 20 5.66 6.27 19.43
CA ALA A 20 4.49 6.88 18.77
C ALA A 20 4.56 8.42 18.67
N ASP A 21 5.18 9.10 19.62
CA ASP A 21 5.45 10.54 19.62
C ASP A 21 6.46 10.92 18.52
N VAL A 22 7.53 10.14 18.40
CA VAL A 22 8.50 10.28 17.30
C VAL A 22 7.83 10.01 15.96
N ALA A 23 7.07 8.92 15.85
CA ALA A 23 6.30 8.60 14.65
C ALA A 23 5.33 9.73 14.27
N SER A 24 4.67 10.35 15.25
CA SER A 24 3.75 11.48 15.02
C SER A 24 4.47 12.68 14.43
N THR A 25 5.65 12.98 14.95
CA THR A 25 6.51 14.05 14.41
C THR A 25 6.97 13.74 12.98
N LEU A 26 7.29 12.48 12.67
CA LEU A 26 7.73 12.07 11.34
C LEU A 26 6.63 12.16 10.28
N VAL A 27 5.37 11.92 10.65
CA VAL A 27 4.21 12.00 9.75
C VAL A 27 3.45 13.31 9.84
N ASP A 28 3.94 14.30 10.60
CA ASP A 28 3.43 15.67 10.58
C ASP A 28 3.81 16.37 9.26
N LEU A 29 3.10 15.99 8.20
CA LEU A 29 3.41 16.36 6.83
C LEU A 29 2.60 17.57 6.33
N VAL A 30 1.61 18.02 7.11
CA VAL A 30 0.65 19.06 6.77
C VAL A 30 0.52 20.01 7.96
N ALA A 31 1.10 21.20 7.83
CA ALA A 31 1.12 22.18 8.91
C ALA A 31 -0.30 22.56 9.37
N GLY A 32 -0.52 22.54 10.68
CA GLY A 32 -1.78 22.96 11.29
C GLY A 32 -2.87 21.88 11.33
N GLU A 33 -2.62 20.69 10.79
CA GLU A 33 -3.58 19.58 10.76
C GLU A 33 -3.15 18.46 11.71
N PRO A 34 -4.07 17.86 12.50
CA PRO A 34 -3.71 16.88 13.51
C PRO A 34 -3.35 15.52 12.91
N VAL A 35 -2.22 14.97 13.34
CA VAL A 35 -1.84 13.57 13.07
C VAL A 35 -2.83 12.63 13.76
N ARG A 36 -3.23 11.57 13.05
CA ARG A 36 -4.13 10.54 13.57
C ARG A 36 -3.31 9.41 14.18
N VAL A 37 -3.60 9.07 15.43
CA VAL A 37 -2.91 8.01 16.18
C VAL A 37 -3.93 6.98 16.64
N SER A 38 -3.64 5.71 16.37
CA SER A 38 -4.34 4.56 16.97
C SER A 38 -3.33 3.66 17.65
N THR A 39 -3.70 3.08 18.80
CA THR A 39 -2.88 2.11 19.54
C THR A 39 -3.40 0.68 19.40
N ARG A 40 -4.63 0.50 18.91
CA ARG A 40 -5.28 -0.81 18.77
C ARG A 40 -5.91 -0.96 17.36
N PRO A 41 -5.93 -2.18 16.78
CA PRO A 41 -5.32 -3.42 17.31
C PRO A 41 -3.78 -3.41 17.29
N ARG A 42 -3.16 -2.50 16.52
CA ARG A 42 -1.72 -2.22 16.49
C ARG A 42 -1.47 -0.71 16.52
N SER A 43 -0.26 -0.30 16.90
CA SER A 43 0.13 1.10 16.79
C SER A 43 0.13 1.54 15.32
N HIS A 44 -0.56 2.63 15.03
CA HIS A 44 -0.70 3.17 13.69
C HIS A 44 -0.80 4.69 13.77
N VAL A 45 0.18 5.36 13.17
CA VAL A 45 0.27 6.81 13.14
C VAL A 45 0.17 7.27 11.69
N ARG A 46 -0.74 8.19 11.38
CA ARG A 46 -1.06 8.59 10.00
C ARG A 46 -1.15 10.11 9.87
N SER A 47 -0.52 10.64 8.82
CA SER A 47 -0.63 12.04 8.46
C SER A 47 -2.09 12.42 8.10
N PRO A 48 -2.46 13.69 8.21
CA PRO A 48 -3.61 14.24 7.50
C PRO A 48 -3.54 13.96 6.01
N ASP A 49 -4.71 13.90 5.36
CA ASP A 49 -4.81 13.74 3.91
C ASP A 49 -4.47 15.08 3.22
N LYS A 50 -3.47 15.09 2.35
CA LYS A 50 -3.02 16.29 1.61
C LYS A 50 -3.49 16.21 0.15
N PRO A 51 -4.20 17.21 -0.40
CA PRO A 51 -4.51 17.24 -1.81
C PRO A 51 -3.26 17.61 -2.64
N VAL A 52 -3.08 16.90 -3.75
CA VAL A 52 -1.99 17.12 -4.72
C VAL A 52 -2.62 17.37 -6.08
N GLY A 53 -2.37 18.55 -6.64
CA GLY A 53 -2.84 18.91 -7.98
C GLY A 53 -2.20 18.03 -9.06
N VAL A 54 -3.02 17.54 -9.99
CA VAL A 54 -2.57 16.75 -11.14
C VAL A 54 -3.16 17.30 -12.42
N ASP A 55 -2.35 17.31 -13.48
CA ASP A 55 -2.79 17.72 -14.80
C ASP A 55 -1.99 16.98 -15.89
N CYS A 56 -2.42 15.76 -16.21
CA CYS A 56 -1.64 14.79 -17.00
C CYS A 56 -2.54 13.82 -17.79
N PRO A 57 -2.01 13.12 -18.79
CA PRO A 57 -2.69 11.98 -19.41
C PRO A 57 -3.09 10.91 -18.38
N LEU A 58 -4.20 10.21 -18.61
CA LEU A 58 -4.63 9.07 -17.78
C LEU A 58 -4.06 7.71 -18.26
N GLY A 59 -3.32 7.69 -19.37
CA GLY A 59 -2.56 6.52 -19.81
C GLY A 59 -3.31 5.50 -20.67
N LEU A 60 -4.38 5.89 -21.36
CA LEU A 60 -5.02 5.02 -22.37
C LEU A 60 -4.10 4.82 -23.58
N PRO A 61 -3.65 3.58 -23.89
CA PRO A 61 -2.81 3.30 -25.04
C PRO A 61 -3.53 3.59 -26.37
N GLY A 62 -2.81 4.08 -27.38
CA GLY A 62 -3.29 4.12 -28.77
C GLY A 62 -4.39 5.13 -29.11
N SER A 63 -4.85 5.98 -28.18
CA SER A 63 -5.82 7.03 -28.50
C SER A 63 -5.14 8.24 -29.13
N ALA A 64 -5.55 8.60 -30.36
CA ALA A 64 -5.13 9.83 -31.04
C ALA A 64 -5.47 11.12 -30.26
N ARG A 65 -6.39 11.03 -29.28
CA ARG A 65 -6.70 12.10 -28.32
C ARG A 65 -6.45 11.58 -26.91
N ARG A 66 -5.29 11.92 -26.33
CA ARG A 66 -4.91 11.54 -24.96
C ARG A 66 -6.01 11.97 -23.99
N LEU A 67 -6.65 11.00 -23.33
CA LEU A 67 -7.60 11.28 -22.25
C LEU A 67 -6.82 11.98 -21.13
N ARG A 68 -7.20 13.23 -20.82
CA ARG A 68 -6.48 14.06 -19.86
C ARG A 68 -7.21 14.08 -18.53
N GLY A 69 -6.50 13.85 -17.44
CA GLY A 69 -7.01 13.95 -16.08
C GLY A 69 -6.57 15.25 -15.45
N ILE A 70 -7.52 16.04 -14.95
CA ILE A 70 -7.25 17.31 -14.29
C ILE A 70 -7.99 17.33 -12.96
N GLY A 71 -7.28 17.62 -11.87
CA GLY A 71 -7.92 17.67 -10.56
C GLY A 71 -6.92 17.52 -9.44
N THR A 72 -7.32 16.81 -8.39
CA THR A 72 -6.46 16.54 -7.24
C THR A 72 -6.52 15.08 -6.84
N ALA A 73 -5.40 14.55 -6.36
CA ALA A 73 -5.32 13.27 -5.68
C ALA A 73 -5.03 13.49 -4.20
N TRP A 74 -5.53 12.61 -3.34
CA TRP A 74 -5.12 12.55 -1.96
C TRP A 74 -3.73 11.95 -1.84
N GLN A 75 -2.94 12.45 -0.90
CA GLN A 75 -1.65 11.92 -0.50
C GLN A 75 -1.58 11.84 1.03
N ARG A 76 -1.12 10.72 1.57
CA ARG A 76 -0.84 10.56 3.00
C ARG A 76 0.33 9.63 3.24
N ALA A 77 0.87 9.67 4.45
CA ALA A 77 1.83 8.69 4.92
C ALA A 77 1.40 8.12 6.27
N SER A 78 1.82 6.90 6.56
CA SER A 78 1.64 6.28 7.86
C SER A 78 2.86 5.51 8.31
N ILE A 79 2.97 5.33 9.63
CA ILE A 79 3.90 4.43 10.29
C ILE A 79 3.09 3.38 11.04
N VAL A 80 3.34 2.12 10.74
CA VAL A 80 2.74 0.97 11.41
C VAL A 80 3.75 0.39 12.38
N ASP A 81 3.35 0.37 13.65
CA ASP A 81 4.09 -0.18 14.80
C ASP A 81 5.53 0.32 14.95
N GLY A 82 5.82 1.53 14.46
CA GLY A 82 7.16 2.10 14.50
C GLY A 82 8.17 1.47 13.53
N HIS A 83 7.78 0.46 12.74
CA HIS A 83 8.68 -0.32 11.89
C HIS A 83 8.44 -0.11 10.40
N VAL A 84 7.18 0.00 9.98
CA VAL A 84 6.82 0.03 8.56
C VAL A 84 6.32 1.42 8.22
N VAL A 85 6.85 2.00 7.14
CA VAL A 85 6.30 3.21 6.55
C VAL A 85 5.45 2.83 5.35
N GLN A 86 4.30 3.48 5.23
CA GLN A 86 3.48 3.46 4.03
C GLN A 86 3.31 4.88 3.51
N GLY A 87 3.42 5.05 2.21
CA GLY A 87 2.97 6.25 1.51
C GLY A 87 1.82 5.87 0.59
N SER A 88 0.75 6.65 0.59
CA SER A 88 -0.44 6.33 -0.19
C SER A 88 -0.88 7.53 -1.01
N ALA A 89 -1.38 7.26 -2.22
CA ALA A 89 -2.02 8.26 -3.05
C ALA A 89 -3.26 7.66 -3.72
N TYR A 90 -4.36 8.40 -3.75
CA TYR A 90 -5.61 7.91 -4.33
C TYR A 90 -6.52 9.03 -4.81
N ALA A 91 -7.39 8.72 -5.76
CA ALA A 91 -8.35 9.68 -6.30
C ALA A 91 -9.57 8.99 -6.89
N THR A 92 -10.69 9.71 -6.93
CA THR A 92 -11.87 9.34 -7.71
C THR A 92 -11.76 9.98 -9.09
N VAL A 93 -11.79 9.15 -10.12
CA VAL A 93 -11.80 9.60 -11.52
C VAL A 93 -13.25 9.65 -12.01
N VAL A 94 -13.70 10.85 -12.36
CA VAL A 94 -15.03 11.13 -12.89
C VAL A 94 -14.96 11.65 -14.32
N ARG A 95 -16.05 11.55 -15.07
CA ARG A 95 -16.12 12.19 -16.39
C ARG A 95 -16.24 13.70 -16.19
N ALA A 96 -15.48 14.49 -16.95
CA ALA A 96 -15.65 15.94 -16.95
C ALA A 96 -17.00 16.34 -17.55
N ASP A 97 -17.66 17.36 -16.98
CA ASP A 97 -18.92 17.89 -17.52
C ASP A 97 -18.74 18.60 -18.88
N GLY A 98 -17.51 19.01 -19.19
CA GLY A 98 -17.17 19.73 -20.42
C GLY A 98 -15.91 19.19 -21.10
N SER A 99 -15.66 19.69 -22.31
CA SER A 99 -14.49 19.33 -23.12
C SER A 99 -13.27 20.22 -22.89
N THR A 100 -13.39 21.24 -22.03
CA THR A 100 -12.34 22.21 -21.73
C THR A 100 -11.94 22.18 -20.25
N ARG A 101 -10.68 22.51 -19.99
CA ARG A 101 -10.13 22.65 -18.64
C ARG A 101 -10.84 23.79 -17.89
N ARG A 102 -11.17 23.56 -16.61
CA ARG A 102 -11.70 24.58 -15.69
C ARG A 102 -10.57 25.33 -14.96
N PRO A 103 -10.85 26.49 -14.34
CA PRO A 103 -9.88 27.16 -13.47
C PRO A 103 -9.47 26.29 -12.27
N TRP A 104 -8.29 26.52 -11.68
CA TRP A 104 -7.83 25.73 -10.51
C TRP A 104 -8.77 25.82 -9.30
N SER A 105 -9.47 26.93 -9.10
CA SER A 105 -10.47 27.09 -8.02
C SER A 105 -11.57 26.02 -8.08
N HIS A 106 -11.94 25.56 -9.28
CA HIS A 106 -12.91 24.48 -9.47
C HIS A 106 -12.38 23.12 -8.99
N TYR A 107 -11.11 22.83 -9.25
CA TYR A 107 -10.50 21.56 -8.85
C TYR A 107 -10.12 21.54 -7.36
N LEU A 108 -9.69 22.67 -6.82
CA LEU A 108 -9.31 22.79 -5.40
C LEU A 108 -10.51 22.73 -4.46
N SER A 109 -11.72 23.05 -4.92
CA SER A 109 -12.96 22.86 -4.15
C SER A 109 -13.46 21.41 -4.14
N ARG A 110 -12.82 20.51 -4.89
CA ARG A 110 -13.18 19.09 -5.03
C ARG A 110 -11.96 18.19 -4.77
N PRO A 111 -11.44 18.19 -3.54
CA PRO A 111 -10.21 17.48 -3.24
C PRO A 111 -10.39 15.95 -3.41
N GLY A 112 -9.40 15.31 -4.04
CA GLY A 112 -9.43 13.88 -4.36
C GLY A 112 -10.21 13.50 -5.61
N VAL A 113 -10.72 14.47 -6.37
CA VAL A 113 -11.43 14.23 -7.63
C VAL A 113 -10.54 14.61 -8.82
N ILE A 114 -10.43 13.71 -9.78
CA ILE A 114 -9.79 13.93 -11.08
C ILE A 114 -10.87 13.85 -12.16
N GLU A 115 -11.04 14.93 -12.91
CA GLU A 115 -11.95 14.98 -14.05
C GLU A 115 -11.23 14.50 -15.31
N ALA A 116 -11.78 13.45 -15.92
CA ALA A 116 -11.34 12.92 -17.19
C ALA A 116 -11.96 13.72 -18.34
N VAL A 117 -11.15 14.57 -18.96
CA VAL A 117 -11.50 15.41 -20.10
C VAL A 117 -11.24 14.64 -21.40
N GLY A 118 -12.32 14.17 -22.02
CA GLY A 118 -12.28 13.39 -23.26
C GLY A 118 -13.28 12.24 -23.26
N ARG A 119 -13.19 11.36 -24.27
CA ARG A 119 -14.06 10.19 -24.37
C ARG A 119 -13.60 9.12 -23.37
N THR A 120 -14.37 8.92 -22.31
CA THR A 120 -14.05 7.94 -21.26
C THR A 120 -14.80 6.63 -21.48
N ARG A 121 -14.06 5.54 -21.67
CA ARG A 121 -14.52 4.16 -21.55
C ARG A 121 -13.96 3.58 -20.25
N TRP A 122 -14.84 3.33 -19.28
CA TRP A 122 -14.42 3.04 -17.90
C TRP A 122 -13.64 1.74 -17.77
N ASN A 123 -14.03 0.69 -18.50
CA ASN A 123 -13.33 -0.61 -18.45
C ASN A 123 -11.91 -0.49 -19.02
N GLU A 124 -11.75 0.13 -20.20
CA GLU A 124 -10.43 0.37 -20.79
C GLU A 124 -9.54 1.23 -19.89
N LEU A 125 -10.13 2.21 -19.20
CA LEU A 125 -9.39 3.05 -18.27
C LEU A 125 -8.98 2.26 -17.02
N ALA A 126 -9.85 1.39 -16.49
CA ALA A 126 -9.52 0.52 -15.37
C ALA A 126 -8.37 -0.43 -15.72
N ASP A 127 -8.42 -1.04 -16.90
CA ASP A 127 -7.36 -1.92 -17.41
C ASP A 127 -6.05 -1.15 -17.62
N ALA A 128 -6.10 0.08 -18.15
CA ALA A 128 -4.91 0.92 -18.33
C ALA A 128 -4.29 1.37 -17.01
N PHE A 129 -5.09 1.54 -15.95
CA PHE A 129 -4.55 1.72 -14.60
C PHE A 129 -3.96 0.42 -14.06
N ALA A 130 -4.64 -0.71 -14.22
CA ALA A 130 -4.18 -2.01 -13.74
C ALA A 130 -2.95 -2.57 -14.49
N ALA A 131 -2.61 -2.02 -15.66
CA ALA A 131 -1.46 -2.44 -16.45
C ALA A 131 -0.15 -2.33 -15.65
N THR A 132 0.72 -3.34 -15.81
CA THR A 132 2.05 -3.39 -15.17
C THR A 132 2.97 -2.28 -15.70
N GLN A 133 2.96 -2.08 -17.02
CA GLN A 133 3.64 -1.00 -17.70
C GLN A 133 2.65 0.12 -18.03
N ARG A 134 3.01 1.35 -17.66
CA ARG A 134 2.24 2.55 -17.95
C ARG A 134 3.12 3.59 -18.64
N ASP A 135 2.48 4.45 -19.42
CA ASP A 135 3.14 5.62 -20.01
C ASP A 135 3.77 6.47 -18.90
N PRO A 136 5.08 6.76 -18.94
CA PRO A 136 5.76 7.61 -17.96
C PRO A 136 5.17 9.02 -17.82
N GLU A 137 4.50 9.53 -18.85
CA GLU A 137 3.82 10.83 -18.81
C GLU A 137 2.43 10.75 -18.19
N ALA A 138 1.88 9.55 -17.99
CA ALA A 138 0.56 9.38 -17.39
C ALA A 138 0.55 9.66 -15.88
N LEU A 139 -0.66 9.75 -15.32
CA LEU A 139 -0.87 9.95 -13.89
C LEU A 139 -0.07 8.96 -13.03
N ASP A 140 0.95 9.48 -12.35
CA ASP A 140 1.86 8.72 -11.48
C ASP A 140 1.46 8.82 -10.00
N LEU A 141 0.42 8.06 -9.62
CA LEU A 141 0.02 7.93 -8.21
C LEU A 141 1.11 7.25 -7.38
N GLY A 142 1.84 6.30 -7.95
CA GLY A 142 2.98 5.63 -7.31
C GLY A 142 4.07 6.61 -6.90
N GLY A 143 4.41 7.56 -7.77
CA GLY A 143 5.33 8.64 -7.45
C GLY A 143 4.82 9.58 -6.37
N ILE A 144 3.52 9.90 -6.35
CA ILE A 144 2.91 10.70 -5.27
C ILE A 144 3.00 9.95 -3.92
N ALA A 145 2.62 8.67 -3.91
CA ALA A 145 2.69 7.78 -2.75
C ALA A 145 4.15 7.64 -2.25
N ARG A 146 5.10 7.38 -3.16
CA ARG A 146 6.53 7.25 -2.87
C ARG A 146 7.09 8.53 -2.26
N ARG A 147 6.72 9.70 -2.79
CA ARG A 147 7.11 10.99 -2.21
C ARG A 147 6.60 11.16 -0.77
N ALA A 148 5.44 10.61 -0.43
CA ALA A 148 4.91 10.66 0.94
C ALA A 148 5.80 9.84 1.89
N ALA A 149 6.08 8.58 1.52
CA ALA A 149 6.97 7.70 2.28
C ALA A 149 8.39 8.29 2.39
N ASP A 150 8.92 8.88 1.32
CA ASP A 150 10.26 9.47 1.31
C ASP A 150 10.38 10.70 2.21
N ARG A 151 9.30 11.48 2.39
CA ARG A 151 9.32 12.59 3.36
C ARG A 151 9.49 12.08 4.79
N VAL A 152 8.72 11.05 5.17
CA VAL A 152 8.84 10.39 6.47
C VAL A 152 10.26 9.85 6.68
N GLN A 153 10.80 9.21 5.64
CA GLN A 153 12.12 8.56 5.70
C GLN A 153 13.29 9.53 5.75
N ARG A 154 13.18 10.69 5.10
CA ARG A 154 14.19 11.76 5.20
C ARG A 154 14.24 12.38 6.60
N ASN A 155 13.09 12.47 7.26
CA ASN A 155 12.97 13.04 8.60
C ASN A 155 13.31 12.02 9.70
N SER A 156 13.33 10.73 9.37
CA SER A 156 13.77 9.67 10.26
C SER A 156 15.29 9.75 10.40
N HIS A 157 15.76 10.50 11.41
CA HIS A 157 17.15 10.51 11.81
C HIS A 157 17.51 9.12 12.36
N ALA A 158 17.96 8.24 11.47
CA ALA A 158 18.38 6.89 11.81
C ALA A 158 19.65 6.95 12.69
N ALA A 159 19.49 6.93 14.02
CA ALA A 159 20.57 6.47 14.88
C ALA A 159 20.62 4.94 14.77
N GLY A 160 21.72 4.41 14.22
CA GLY A 160 22.00 2.97 14.21
C GLY A 160 21.99 2.31 12.83
N ARG A 161 22.66 1.15 12.77
CA ARG A 161 22.73 0.31 11.57
C ARG A 161 21.41 -0.47 11.43
N PRO A 162 20.80 -0.54 10.24
CA PRO A 162 19.57 -1.31 10.06
C PRO A 162 19.81 -2.78 10.41
N THR A 163 19.01 -3.29 11.34
CA THR A 163 18.98 -4.70 11.77
C THR A 163 18.27 -5.58 10.75
N LEU A 164 17.37 -5.00 9.96
CA LEU A 164 16.64 -5.65 8.88
C LEU A 164 16.70 -4.82 7.60
N ARG A 165 16.93 -5.47 6.46
CA ARG A 165 16.86 -4.85 5.14
C ARG A 165 15.79 -5.54 4.31
N ALA A 166 14.83 -4.75 3.85
CA ALA A 166 13.73 -5.19 3.01
C ALA A 166 13.56 -4.21 1.85
N ALA A 167 13.32 -4.75 0.64
CA ALA A 167 12.90 -3.93 -0.48
C ALA A 167 11.54 -3.28 -0.20
N ARG A 168 11.29 -2.14 -0.83
CA ARG A 168 9.94 -1.56 -0.88
C ARG A 168 9.13 -2.27 -1.94
N THR A 169 7.83 -2.28 -1.74
CA THR A 169 6.87 -2.81 -2.71
C THR A 169 5.78 -1.79 -2.96
N GLY A 170 5.25 -1.78 -4.19
CA GLY A 170 4.12 -0.96 -4.58
C GLY A 170 2.87 -1.81 -4.72
N LEU A 171 1.75 -1.43 -4.11
CA LEU A 171 0.43 -1.95 -4.44
C LEU A 171 -0.33 -0.89 -5.23
N ARG A 172 -0.59 -1.17 -6.51
CA ARG A 172 -1.53 -0.43 -7.32
C ARG A 172 -2.92 -1.04 -7.20
N TRP A 173 -3.92 -0.20 -7.02
CA TRP A 173 -5.29 -0.67 -6.89
C TRP A 173 -6.28 0.15 -7.72
N VAL A 174 -7.29 -0.56 -8.25
CA VAL A 174 -8.32 -0.01 -9.13
C VAL A 174 -9.67 -0.57 -8.71
N VAL A 175 -10.64 0.33 -8.50
CA VAL A 175 -12.01 -0.02 -8.13
C VAL A 175 -12.96 0.53 -9.17
N SER A 176 -13.67 -0.37 -9.83
CA SER A 176 -14.78 -0.02 -10.70
C SER A 176 -16.04 0.15 -9.88
N ILE A 177 -16.63 1.35 -9.93
CA ILE A 177 -17.91 1.60 -9.26
C ILE A 177 -19.06 1.28 -10.21
N GLU A 178 -19.83 0.25 -9.88
CA GLU A 178 -20.91 -0.31 -10.68
C GLU A 178 -22.28 -0.15 -9.98
N PRO A 179 -23.39 0.11 -10.70
CA PRO A 179 -24.69 0.36 -10.06
C PRO A 179 -25.37 -0.86 -9.45
N SER A 180 -24.87 -2.07 -9.72
CA SER A 180 -25.46 -3.33 -9.29
C SER A 180 -24.45 -4.11 -8.46
N ASP A 181 -24.94 -5.03 -7.63
CA ASP A 181 -24.10 -5.80 -6.71
C ASP A 181 -22.99 -6.52 -7.48
N PRO A 182 -21.71 -6.19 -7.24
CA PRO A 182 -20.60 -6.72 -8.01
C PRO A 182 -20.38 -8.20 -7.71
N ASP A 183 -20.07 -8.96 -8.75
CA ASP A 183 -19.65 -10.36 -8.60
C ASP A 183 -18.34 -10.46 -7.78
N PRO A 184 -18.33 -11.17 -6.63
CA PRO A 184 -17.14 -11.39 -5.82
C PRO A 184 -15.96 -12.01 -6.59
N ALA A 185 -16.21 -12.74 -7.68
CA ALA A 185 -15.19 -13.32 -8.56
C ALA A 185 -14.37 -12.26 -9.34
N ARG A 186 -14.73 -10.98 -9.25
CA ARG A 186 -14.01 -9.87 -9.91
C ARG A 186 -12.82 -9.33 -9.12
N VAL A 187 -12.55 -9.85 -7.92
CA VAL A 187 -11.31 -9.52 -7.20
C VAL A 187 -10.13 -10.21 -7.90
N ARG A 188 -9.23 -9.42 -8.46
CA ARG A 188 -7.98 -9.90 -9.05
C ARG A 188 -6.81 -9.32 -8.29
N PHE A 189 -5.89 -10.18 -7.90
CA PHE A 189 -4.64 -9.80 -7.27
C PHE A 189 -3.49 -10.47 -8.03
N ALA A 190 -2.56 -9.67 -8.51
CA ALA A 190 -1.40 -10.14 -9.25
C ALA A 190 -0.13 -9.55 -8.67
N VAL A 191 0.93 -10.36 -8.61
CA VAL A 191 2.26 -9.98 -8.12
C VAL A 191 3.22 -9.95 -9.31
N HIS A 192 3.94 -8.83 -9.46
CA HIS A 192 4.87 -8.56 -10.54
C HIS A 192 6.15 -7.93 -9.95
N ASP A 193 7.15 -8.74 -9.64
CA ASP A 193 8.40 -8.29 -9.00
C ASP A 193 8.13 -7.38 -7.78
N ASP A 194 8.38 -6.08 -7.90
CA ASP A 194 8.18 -5.05 -6.87
C ASP A 194 6.78 -4.40 -6.86
N LEU A 195 5.98 -4.64 -7.90
CA LEU A 195 4.62 -4.13 -8.07
C LEU A 195 3.56 -5.22 -7.84
N ARG A 196 2.47 -4.85 -7.20
CA ARG A 196 1.27 -5.68 -7.03
C ARG A 196 0.11 -4.92 -7.59
N VAL A 197 -0.81 -5.61 -8.23
CA VAL A 197 -2.00 -5.03 -8.84
C VAL A 197 -3.22 -5.67 -8.22
N LEU A 198 -4.07 -4.85 -7.63
CA LEU A 198 -5.37 -5.23 -7.07
C LEU A 198 -6.49 -4.55 -7.86
N SER A 199 -7.38 -5.32 -8.46
CA SER A 199 -8.57 -4.76 -9.11
C SER A 199 -9.83 -5.44 -8.60
N PHE A 200 -10.88 -4.67 -8.33
CA PHE A 200 -12.18 -5.20 -7.94
C PHE A 200 -13.30 -4.23 -8.29
N ALA A 201 -14.55 -4.65 -8.14
CA ALA A 201 -15.72 -3.81 -8.32
C ALA A 201 -16.43 -3.58 -6.97
N ALA A 202 -17.08 -2.43 -6.83
CA ALA A 202 -17.85 -2.06 -5.64
C ALA A 202 -19.11 -1.27 -6.07
N THR A 203 -20.19 -1.36 -5.29
CA THR A 203 -21.44 -0.63 -5.59
C THR A 203 -21.33 0.84 -5.19
N GLU A 204 -20.88 1.08 -3.97
CA GLU A 204 -20.53 2.38 -3.44
C GLU A 204 -19.40 2.22 -2.44
N ALA A 205 -18.43 3.12 -2.46
CA ALA A 205 -17.34 3.08 -1.52
C ALA A 205 -16.71 4.46 -1.33
N ASP A 206 -16.51 4.82 -0.06
CA ASP A 206 -15.69 5.96 0.32
C ASP A 206 -14.23 5.71 -0.13
N PRO A 207 -13.64 6.58 -0.97
CA PRO A 207 -12.25 6.46 -1.40
C PRO A 207 -11.25 6.31 -0.25
N ALA A 208 -11.49 6.98 0.89
CA ALA A 208 -10.60 6.90 2.05
C ALA A 208 -10.64 5.52 2.72
N ARG A 209 -11.82 4.86 2.73
CA ARG A 209 -11.98 3.48 3.21
C ARG A 209 -11.30 2.49 2.27
N LEU A 210 -11.47 2.66 0.96
CA LEU A 210 -10.78 1.81 -0.03
C LEU A 210 -9.26 1.93 0.09
N ALA A 211 -8.75 3.14 0.26
CA ALA A 211 -7.33 3.37 0.50
C ALA A 211 -6.84 2.67 1.79
N ALA A 212 -7.62 2.70 2.87
CA ALA A 212 -7.27 2.02 4.12
C ALA A 212 -7.25 0.48 3.96
N VAL A 213 -8.20 -0.08 3.21
CA VAL A 213 -8.22 -1.51 2.88
C VAL A 213 -7.02 -1.88 2.00
N ALA A 214 -6.70 -1.07 0.98
CA ALA A 214 -5.53 -1.30 0.14
C ALA A 214 -4.22 -1.17 0.93
N GLU A 215 -4.12 -0.24 1.88
CA GLU A 215 -2.98 -0.13 2.80
C GLU A 215 -2.80 -1.40 3.64
N ASP A 216 -3.90 -1.98 4.13
CA ASP A 216 -3.87 -3.23 4.88
C ASP A 216 -3.39 -4.40 4.01
N VAL A 217 -3.93 -4.54 2.80
CA VAL A 217 -3.48 -5.57 1.84
C VAL A 217 -1.99 -5.38 1.50
N ALA A 218 -1.57 -4.15 1.19
CA ALA A 218 -0.19 -3.82 0.85
C ALA A 218 0.79 -4.15 1.97
N LEU A 219 0.39 -3.96 3.23
CA LEU A 219 1.21 -4.31 4.38
C LEU A 219 1.41 -5.83 4.49
N HIS A 220 0.33 -6.60 4.41
CA HIS A 220 0.38 -8.04 4.62
C HIS A 220 1.12 -8.77 3.49
N ASP A 221 0.87 -8.38 2.23
CA ASP A 221 1.62 -8.88 1.09
C ASP A 221 3.12 -8.52 1.18
N TRP A 222 3.44 -7.31 1.66
CA TRP A 222 4.82 -6.92 1.94
C TRP A 222 5.45 -7.76 3.05
N LEU A 223 4.74 -8.05 4.16
CA LEU A 223 5.24 -8.91 5.24
C LEU A 223 5.61 -10.31 4.73
N ILE A 224 4.78 -10.90 3.86
CA ILE A 224 5.08 -12.18 3.20
C ILE A 224 6.34 -12.05 2.34
N THR A 225 6.43 -11.01 1.52
CA THR A 225 7.61 -10.75 0.66
C THR A 225 8.89 -10.68 1.50
N VAL A 226 8.88 -9.92 2.60
CA VAL A 226 10.06 -9.77 3.46
C VAL A 226 10.40 -11.07 4.18
N LEU A 227 9.42 -11.79 4.70
CA LEU A 227 9.68 -13.04 5.40
C LEU A 227 10.22 -14.12 4.44
N LEU A 228 9.75 -14.16 3.18
CA LEU A 228 10.33 -14.98 2.13
C LEU A 228 11.81 -14.64 1.88
N GLU A 229 12.12 -13.35 1.71
CA GLU A 229 13.51 -12.93 1.53
C GLU A 229 14.41 -13.26 2.72
N VAL A 230 13.92 -13.02 3.95
CA VAL A 230 14.67 -13.28 5.18
C VAL A 230 14.92 -14.77 5.34
N THR A 231 13.91 -15.62 5.13
CA THR A 231 14.06 -17.07 5.22
C THR A 231 14.98 -17.63 4.14
N HIS A 232 14.95 -17.05 2.93
CA HIS A 232 15.89 -17.39 1.86
C HIS A 232 17.33 -16.99 2.23
N LYS A 233 17.55 -15.74 2.67
CA LYS A 233 18.86 -15.21 3.08
C LYS A 233 19.42 -15.91 4.33
N ALA A 234 18.57 -16.45 5.19
CA ALA A 234 18.98 -17.26 6.32
C ALA A 234 19.63 -18.58 5.88
N ALA A 235 19.44 -19.03 4.64
CA ALA A 235 20.05 -20.22 4.06
C ALA A 235 19.92 -21.46 4.98
N ILE A 236 18.69 -21.67 5.46
CA ILE A 236 18.32 -22.77 6.35
C ILE A 236 18.76 -24.11 5.74
N GLY A 237 19.50 -24.90 6.51
CA GLY A 237 20.04 -26.20 6.07
C GLY A 237 21.42 -26.12 5.39
N VAL A 238 21.93 -24.91 5.16
CA VAL A 238 23.28 -24.68 4.60
C VAL A 238 24.22 -24.08 5.65
N LEU A 239 23.76 -23.05 6.36
CA LEU A 239 24.58 -22.33 7.34
C LEU A 239 24.52 -22.93 8.75
N PRO A 240 25.55 -22.66 9.58
CA PRO A 240 25.51 -22.95 11.01
C PRO A 240 24.27 -22.37 11.69
N ARG A 241 23.78 -23.09 12.70
CA ARG A 241 22.46 -22.83 13.29
C ARG A 241 22.36 -21.48 13.99
N ASP A 242 23.39 -21.11 14.71
CA ASP A 242 23.55 -19.81 15.35
C ASP A 242 23.49 -18.67 14.33
N GLU A 243 24.12 -18.85 13.17
CA GLU A 243 24.07 -17.88 12.08
C GLU A 243 22.69 -17.78 11.45
N VAL A 244 22.00 -18.92 11.26
CA VAL A 244 20.59 -18.96 10.81
C VAL A 244 19.70 -18.18 11.78
N LEU A 245 19.82 -18.44 13.08
CA LEU A 245 19.02 -17.75 14.10
C LEU A 245 19.31 -16.25 14.14
N ALA A 246 20.59 -15.86 14.11
CA ALA A 246 20.99 -14.45 14.08
C ALA A 246 20.37 -13.69 12.90
N ARG A 247 20.19 -14.36 11.75
CA ARG A 247 19.55 -13.78 10.56
C ARG A 247 18.02 -13.72 10.65
N LEU A 248 17.39 -14.64 11.40
CA LEU A 248 15.92 -14.69 11.56
C LEU A 248 15.40 -13.78 12.67
N LEU A 249 16.17 -13.56 13.74
CA LEU A 249 15.75 -12.80 14.93
C LEU A 249 15.11 -11.44 14.62
N PRO A 250 15.67 -10.57 13.75
CA PRO A 250 15.05 -9.29 13.45
C PRO A 250 13.63 -9.41 12.88
N ALA A 251 13.33 -10.45 12.08
CA ALA A 251 11.97 -10.65 11.58
C ALA A 251 11.03 -11.14 12.69
N ILE A 252 11.52 -11.97 13.60
CA ILE A 252 10.77 -12.47 14.77
C ILE A 252 10.36 -11.31 15.68
N ASP A 253 11.32 -10.46 16.02
CA ASP A 253 11.13 -9.36 16.98
C ASP A 253 10.31 -8.20 16.40
N TYR A 254 10.40 -7.95 15.08
CA TYR A 254 9.86 -6.73 14.48
C TYR A 254 8.72 -6.92 13.49
N LEU A 255 8.55 -8.10 12.89
CA LEU A 255 7.60 -8.29 11.79
C LEU A 255 6.47 -9.26 12.12
N LEU A 256 6.74 -10.32 12.89
CA LEU A 256 5.76 -11.41 13.02
C LEU A 256 4.46 -10.96 13.71
N HIS A 257 4.54 -10.03 14.65
CA HIS A 257 3.38 -9.49 15.35
C HIS A 257 2.57 -8.48 14.53
N LEU A 258 3.10 -8.03 13.38
CA LEU A 258 2.39 -7.10 12.49
C LEU A 258 1.29 -7.77 11.67
N TRP A 259 1.29 -9.10 11.62
CA TRP A 259 0.28 -9.90 10.92
C TRP A 259 -1.05 -9.88 11.66
N LEU A 260 -1.90 -8.92 11.30
CA LEU A 260 -3.24 -8.72 11.80
C LEU A 260 -4.15 -8.36 10.62
N PRO A 261 -4.46 -9.34 9.75
CA PRO A 261 -5.31 -9.09 8.59
C PRO A 261 -6.70 -8.65 9.06
N ARG A 262 -7.33 -7.75 8.30
CA ARG A 262 -8.63 -7.14 8.67
C ARG A 262 -8.55 -6.27 9.92
N ALA A 263 -7.39 -5.65 10.17
CA ALA A 263 -7.26 -4.67 11.27
C ALA A 263 -8.20 -3.47 11.10
N PHE A 264 -8.74 -3.24 9.90
CA PHE A 264 -9.82 -2.30 9.65
C PHE A 264 -11.17 -3.02 9.58
N ASP A 265 -12.08 -2.63 10.46
CA ASP A 265 -13.44 -3.17 10.50
C ASP A 265 -14.28 -2.66 9.33
N GLY A 266 -15.04 -3.57 8.72
CA GLY A 266 -15.99 -3.24 7.66
C GLY A 266 -16.34 -4.45 6.78
N GLU A 267 -17.56 -4.48 6.26
CA GLU A 267 -18.07 -5.54 5.39
C GLU A 267 -17.22 -5.68 4.12
N LEU A 268 -16.89 -4.55 3.49
CA LEU A 268 -16.01 -4.49 2.31
C LEU A 268 -14.60 -5.06 2.58
N ALA A 269 -14.01 -4.71 3.74
CA ALA A 269 -12.70 -5.23 4.13
C ALA A 269 -12.76 -6.75 4.34
N GLY A 270 -13.83 -7.25 4.98
CA GLY A 270 -14.07 -8.68 5.16
C GLY A 270 -14.26 -9.44 3.85
N ALA A 271 -15.08 -8.92 2.95
CA ALA A 271 -15.35 -9.53 1.65
C ALA A 271 -14.09 -9.59 0.77
N LEU A 272 -13.33 -8.49 0.71
CA LEU A 272 -12.08 -8.46 -0.06
C LEU A 272 -11.06 -9.45 0.51
N TRP A 273 -10.88 -9.46 1.83
CA TRP A 273 -9.97 -10.41 2.47
C TRP A 273 -10.39 -11.86 2.22
N ALA A 274 -11.68 -12.19 2.28
CA ALA A 274 -12.16 -13.52 1.96
C ALA A 274 -11.83 -13.94 0.51
N ALA A 275 -11.96 -13.02 -0.45
CA ALA A 275 -11.59 -13.27 -1.85
C ALA A 275 -10.07 -13.44 -2.03
N LEU A 276 -9.25 -12.66 -1.32
CA LEU A 276 -7.79 -12.82 -1.34
C LEU A 276 -7.36 -14.16 -0.72
N GLU A 277 -8.02 -14.61 0.34
CA GLU A 277 -7.75 -15.91 0.97
C GLU A 277 -8.16 -17.09 0.09
N SER A 278 -9.28 -16.98 -0.65
CA SER A 278 -9.71 -18.05 -1.55
C SER A 278 -8.85 -18.15 -2.81
N GLY A 279 -8.41 -17.01 -3.36
CA GLY A 279 -7.60 -16.96 -4.58
C GLY A 279 -6.10 -17.16 -4.33
N VAL A 280 -5.50 -16.35 -3.45
CA VAL A 280 -4.03 -16.25 -3.25
C VAL A 280 -3.60 -16.95 -1.95
N GLY A 281 -4.46 -16.98 -0.94
CA GLY A 281 -4.19 -17.64 0.33
C GLY A 281 -3.08 -16.96 1.14
N LEU A 282 -3.13 -15.64 1.28
CA LEU A 282 -2.10 -14.85 1.98
C LEU A 282 -1.85 -15.37 3.41
N SER A 283 -2.91 -15.66 4.18
CA SER A 283 -2.76 -16.23 5.53
C SER A 283 -2.17 -17.63 5.52
N ARG A 284 -2.47 -18.44 4.50
CA ARG A 284 -1.85 -19.77 4.33
C ARG A 284 -0.34 -19.64 4.10
N GLN A 285 0.06 -18.74 3.20
CA GLN A 285 1.47 -18.49 2.91
C GLN A 285 2.22 -17.99 4.15
N TRP A 286 1.63 -17.02 4.87
CA TRP A 286 2.19 -16.52 6.12
C TRP A 286 2.40 -17.63 7.15
N ASN A 287 1.38 -18.46 7.39
CA ASN A 287 1.46 -19.55 8.37
C ASN A 287 2.55 -20.57 8.02
N ILE A 288 2.72 -20.90 6.74
CA ILE A 288 3.81 -21.79 6.29
C ILE A 288 5.18 -21.19 6.63
N LEU A 289 5.38 -19.89 6.38
CA LEU A 289 6.64 -19.21 6.65
C LEU A 289 6.92 -19.10 8.15
N VAL A 290 5.91 -18.73 8.94
CA VAL A 290 6.03 -18.64 10.40
C VAL A 290 6.33 -20.00 11.02
N ASN A 291 5.64 -21.05 10.59
CA ASN A 291 5.91 -22.41 11.07
C ASN A 291 7.34 -22.83 10.74
N ARG A 292 7.81 -22.57 9.51
CA ARG A 292 9.20 -22.84 9.13
C ARG A 292 10.21 -22.13 10.03
N VAL A 293 9.97 -20.86 10.39
CA VAL A 293 10.83 -20.10 11.31
C VAL A 293 10.76 -20.68 12.73
N ARG A 294 9.56 -20.99 13.23
CA ARG A 294 9.36 -21.58 14.56
C ARG A 294 10.05 -22.93 14.70
N ASP A 295 10.00 -23.78 13.67
CA ASP A 295 10.69 -25.06 13.63
C ASP A 295 12.22 -24.87 13.74
N GLN A 296 12.75 -23.78 13.16
CA GLN A 296 14.17 -23.46 13.31
C GLN A 296 14.53 -23.07 14.76
N VAL A 297 13.66 -22.34 15.44
CA VAL A 297 13.87 -21.98 16.85
C VAL A 297 13.72 -23.19 17.77
N ALA A 298 12.68 -24.01 17.57
CA ALA A 298 12.40 -25.16 18.42
C ALA A 298 13.51 -26.22 18.41
N VAL A 299 14.00 -26.58 17.22
CA VAL A 299 15.11 -27.55 17.09
C VAL A 299 16.41 -26.98 17.67
N ALA A 300 16.64 -25.67 17.58
CA ALA A 300 17.82 -25.07 18.22
C ALA A 300 17.74 -25.15 19.76
N ALA A 301 16.57 -24.88 20.34
CA ALA A 301 16.34 -24.97 21.78
C ALA A 301 16.45 -26.41 22.30
N ALA A 302 16.05 -27.40 21.49
CA ALA A 302 16.12 -28.81 21.88
C ALA A 302 17.55 -29.38 21.92
N MET A 303 18.47 -28.86 21.09
CA MET A 303 19.87 -29.34 21.01
C MET A 303 20.83 -28.63 21.98
N GLN A 304 20.37 -27.60 22.69
CA GLN A 304 21.12 -26.93 23.75
C GLN A 304 20.93 -27.58 25.14
N ARG A 305 20.17 -28.68 25.21
CA ARG A 305 20.02 -29.53 26.40
C ARG A 305 20.86 -30.80 26.24
#